data_AF-A0A524D0C0-F1
#
_entry.id   AF-A0A524D0C0-F1
#
_cell.length_a   1.000
_cell.length_b   1.000
_cell.length_c   1.000
_cell.angle_alpha   90.00
_cell.angle_beta   90.00
_cell.angle_gamma   90.00
#
_symmetry.space_group_name_H-M   'P 1'
#
loop_
_entity.id
_entity.type
_entity.pdbx_description
1 polymer ?
#
loop_
_entity_poly.entity_id
_entity_poly.type
_entity_poly.pdbx_seq_one_letter_code
_entity_poly.pdbx_strand_id
1 'polypeptide(L)'
;MADNNAEQGFVKWFDYKKGFGFIAVKDQEEDVFVHYSNINMDGFKKLDQGDEVEFELKKNEGEEKGPEALNVKVIAKDRRF
;
A
#
# COMPACT_ATOMS: atom_id res chain seq x y z
N MET A 1 14.80 -17.39 0.12
CA MET A 1 13.34 -17.60 0.32
C MET A 1 12.72 -16.22 0.24
N ALA A 2 11.96 -15.92 -0.80
CA ALA A 2 11.15 -14.69 -0.79
C ALA A 2 9.91 -15.03 0.02
N ASP A 3 9.82 -14.51 1.23
CA ASP A 3 8.64 -14.66 2.06
C ASP A 3 7.48 -13.97 1.31
N ASN A 4 6.62 -14.76 0.66
CA ASN A 4 5.38 -14.30 0.03
C ASN A 4 4.36 -13.94 1.12
N ASN A 5 4.68 -13.01 2.00
CA ASN A 5 3.75 -12.54 3.02
C ASN A 5 2.97 -11.36 2.43
N ALA A 6 1.90 -11.68 1.71
CA ALA A 6 0.91 -10.70 1.33
C ALA A 6 0.20 -10.22 2.62
N GLU A 7 0.34 -8.95 2.92
CA GLU A 7 -0.30 -8.24 4.02
C GLU A 7 -1.52 -7.48 3.51
N GLN A 8 -2.47 -7.22 4.41
CA GLN A 8 -3.69 -6.46 4.10
C GLN A 8 -3.78 -5.21 4.96
N GLY A 9 -4.26 -4.13 4.38
CA GLY A 9 -4.39 -2.85 5.06
C GLY A 9 -5.35 -1.91 4.36
N PHE A 10 -5.45 -0.71 4.91
CA PHE A 10 -6.31 0.36 4.40
C PHE A 10 -5.47 1.53 3.94
N VAL A 11 -5.80 2.08 2.78
CA VAL A 11 -5.14 3.29 2.27
C VAL A 11 -5.47 4.44 3.22
N LYS A 12 -4.46 4.93 3.93
CA LYS A 12 -4.59 6.04 4.86
C LYS A 12 -4.75 7.35 4.11
N TRP A 13 -3.92 7.52 3.08
CA TRP A 13 -3.99 8.61 2.12
C TRP A 13 -3.09 8.32 0.91
N PHE A 14 -3.42 8.91 -0.23
CA PHE A 14 -2.60 8.85 -1.44
C PHE A 14 -2.64 10.18 -2.18
N ASP A 15 -1.46 10.73 -2.51
CA ASP A 15 -1.35 11.96 -3.30
C ASP A 15 -1.11 11.61 -4.77
N TYR A 16 -2.15 11.71 -5.60
CA TYR A 16 -2.05 11.42 -7.04
C TYR A 16 -1.13 12.37 -7.79
N LYS A 17 -0.90 13.59 -7.29
CA LYS A 17 -0.01 14.55 -7.94
C LYS A 17 1.46 14.19 -7.69
N LYS A 18 1.77 13.71 -6.49
CA LYS A 18 3.12 13.29 -6.12
C LYS A 18 3.41 11.82 -6.44
N GLY A 19 2.39 10.99 -6.59
CA GLY A 19 2.52 9.57 -6.93
C GLY A 19 2.92 8.67 -5.75
N PHE A 20 2.66 9.09 -4.51
CA PHE A 20 2.94 8.28 -3.32
C PHE A 20 1.88 8.48 -2.22
N GLY A 21 1.86 7.54 -1.28
CA GLY A 21 0.95 7.56 -0.13
C GLY A 21 1.38 6.60 0.96
N PHE A 22 0.47 6.35 1.89
CA PHE A 22 0.68 5.42 3.00
C PHE A 22 -0.53 4.51 3.22
N ILE A 23 -0.23 3.27 3.62
CA ILE A 23 -1.20 2.23 3.95
C ILE A 23 -1.07 1.94 5.44
N ALA A 24 -2.20 1.94 6.14
CA ALA A 24 -2.28 1.49 7.52
C ALA A 24 -2.55 -0.02 7.54
N VAL A 25 -1.64 -0.79 8.12
CA VAL A 25 -1.82 -2.24 8.27
C VAL A 25 -2.63 -2.51 9.53
N LYS A 26 -3.59 -3.43 9.45
CA LYS A 26 -4.36 -3.80 10.64
C LYS A 26 -3.41 -4.42 11.66
N ASP A 27 -3.56 -4.01 12.93
CA ASP A 27 -2.78 -4.52 14.05
C ASP A 27 -1.27 -4.19 14.02
N GLN A 28 -0.83 -3.27 13.16
CA GLN A 28 0.53 -2.68 13.19
C GLN A 28 0.44 -1.16 13.37
N GLU A 29 1.31 -0.59 14.22
CA GLU A 29 1.37 0.88 14.40
C GLU A 29 2.14 1.58 13.28
N GLU A 30 2.95 0.83 12.52
CA GLU A 30 3.78 1.38 11.45
C GLU A 30 2.97 1.55 10.16
N ASP A 31 2.98 2.77 9.62
CA ASP A 31 2.44 3.05 8.29
C ASP A 31 3.42 2.52 7.23
N VAL A 32 2.87 1.87 6.20
CA VAL A 32 3.65 1.33 5.08
C VAL A 32 3.63 2.31 3.92
N PHE A 33 4.81 2.66 3.43
CA PHE A 33 4.97 3.56 2.28
C PHE A 33 4.55 2.87 0.98
N VAL A 34 3.81 3.57 0.12
CA VAL A 34 3.44 3.07 -1.21
C VAL A 34 3.75 4.09 -2.31
N HIS A 35 4.38 3.63 -3.38
CA HIS A 35 4.65 4.43 -4.57
C HIS A 35 3.84 3.93 -5.78
N TYR A 36 3.48 4.82 -6.71
CA TYR A 36 2.63 4.49 -7.86
C TYR A 36 3.18 3.36 -8.74
N SER A 37 4.51 3.21 -8.78
CA SER A 37 5.18 2.14 -9.53
C SER A 37 4.87 0.75 -8.99
N ASN A 38 4.56 0.64 -7.70
CA ASN A 38 4.32 -0.62 -7.01
C ASN A 38 2.84 -1.04 -7.05
N ILE A 39 1.95 -0.18 -7.57
CA ILE A 39 0.53 -0.49 -7.73
C ILE A 39 0.36 -1.36 -8.98
N ASN A 40 -0.12 -2.58 -8.79
CA ASN A 40 -0.33 -3.57 -9.84
C ASN A 40 -1.82 -3.70 -10.16
N MET A 41 -2.34 -2.73 -10.91
CA MET A 41 -3.71 -2.71 -11.41
C MET A 41 -3.74 -2.30 -12.88
N ASP A 42 -4.65 -2.94 -13.64
CA ASP A 42 -4.97 -2.57 -15.01
C ASP A 42 -5.75 -1.25 -15.06
N GLY A 43 -5.35 -0.34 -15.95
CA GLY A 43 -5.99 0.96 -16.14
C GLY A 43 -5.47 2.06 -15.22
N PHE A 44 -6.37 2.91 -14.72
CA PHE A 44 -5.97 4.09 -13.94
C PHE A 44 -5.66 3.68 -12.49
N LYS A 45 -4.37 3.65 -12.15
CA LYS A 45 -3.85 3.31 -10.81
C LYS A 45 -4.25 4.37 -9.78
N LYS A 46 -5.42 4.18 -9.15
CA LYS A 46 -5.96 5.03 -8.09
C LYS A 46 -6.18 4.21 -6.82
N LEU A 47 -5.54 4.68 -5.76
CA LEU A 47 -5.83 4.30 -4.38
C LEU A 47 -6.63 5.43 -3.76
N ASP A 48 -7.85 5.16 -3.34
CA ASP A 48 -8.69 6.12 -2.63
C ASP A 48 -8.53 5.90 -1.11
N GLN A 49 -8.64 6.97 -0.32
CA GLN A 49 -8.58 6.84 1.14
C GLN A 49 -9.70 5.89 1.61
N GLY A 50 -9.33 4.93 2.47
CA GLY A 50 -10.23 3.91 2.98
C GLY A 50 -10.28 2.62 2.15
N ASP A 51 -9.71 2.60 0.94
CA ASP A 51 -9.62 1.38 0.14
C ASP A 51 -8.87 0.29 0.89
N GLU A 52 -9.41 -0.91 0.86
CA GLU A 52 -8.75 -2.11 1.38
C GLU A 52 -7.84 -2.68 0.30
N VAL A 53 -6.58 -2.85 0.65
CA VAL A 53 -5.50 -3.24 -0.26
C VAL A 53 -4.75 -4.44 0.28
N GLU A 54 -4.32 -5.29 -0.64
CA GLU A 54 -3.37 -6.36 -0.40
C GLU A 54 -2.03 -5.97 -1.04
N PHE A 55 -0.93 -6.20 -0.34
CA PHE A 55 0.41 -5.83 -0.77
C PHE A 55 1.46 -6.72 -0.13
N GLU A 56 2.65 -6.80 -0.73
CA GLU A 56 3.79 -7.47 -0.13
C GLU A 56 4.60 -6.45 0.68
N LEU A 57 4.87 -6.76 1.95
CA LEU A 57 5.66 -5.90 2.83
C LEU A 57 7.14 -6.14 2.60
N LYS A 58 7.84 -5.17 2.00
CA LYS A 58 9.30 -5.18 1.91
C LYS A 58 9.88 -4.34 3.05
N LYS A 59 10.51 -5.01 4.01
CA LYS A 59 11.35 -4.35 5.01
C LYS A 59 12.65 -3.94 4.33
N ASN A 60 12.91 -2.64 4.23
CA ASN A 60 14.18 -2.14 3.73
C ASN A 60 15.21 -2.24 4.86
N GLU A 61 16.00 -3.32 4.89
CA GLU A 61 17.11 -3.44 5.82
C GLU A 61 18.17 -2.37 5.52
N GLY A 62 18.23 -1.33 6.36
CA GLY A 62 19.30 -0.32 6.32
C GLY A 62 18.94 1.03 5.69
N GLU A 63 17.69 1.27 5.29
CA GLU A 63 17.25 2.59 4.80
C GLU A 63 16.48 3.36 5.89
N GLU A 64 16.67 4.69 5.97
CA GLU A 64 15.88 5.60 6.82
C GLU A 64 14.38 5.63 6.42
N LYS A 65 14.06 5.06 5.26
CA LYS A 65 12.70 4.95 4.75
C LYS A 65 12.10 3.67 5.31
N GLY A 66 11.01 3.80 6.07
CA GLY A 66 10.27 2.69 6.68
C GLY A 66 9.79 1.64 5.66
N PRO A 67 8.98 0.65 6.10
CA PRO A 67 8.56 -0.46 5.24
C PRO A 67 7.86 0.03 3.96
N GLU A 68 8.11 -0.65 2.85
CA GLU A 68 7.53 -0.33 1.54
C GLU A 68 6.55 -1.43 1.09
N ALA A 69 5.41 -1.00 0.53
CA ALA A 69 4.41 -1.88 -0.08
C ALA A 69 4.76 -2.15 -1.55
N LEU A 70 4.88 -3.43 -1.88
CA LEU A 70 5.06 -3.96 -3.23
C LEU A 70 3.80 -4.66 -3.73
N ASN A 71 3.67 -4.79 -5.05
CA ASN A 71 2.57 -5.54 -5.70
C ASN A 71 1.17 -5.14 -5.20
N VAL A 72 0.97 -3.85 -4.92
CA VAL A 72 -0.25 -3.35 -4.28
C VAL A 72 -1.47 -3.52 -5.17
N LYS A 73 -2.52 -4.12 -4.62
CA LYS A 73 -3.81 -4.38 -5.30
C LYS A 73 -4.96 -3.97 -4.39
N VAL A 74 -5.94 -3.27 -4.93
CA VAL A 74 -7.20 -3.01 -4.21
C VAL A 74 -8.04 -4.29 -4.23
N ILE A 75 -8.41 -4.78 -3.05
CA ILE A 75 -9.25 -5.96 -2.86
C ILE A 75 -10.69 -5.57 -2.49
N ALA A 76 -10.88 -4.42 -1.85
CA ALA A 76 -12.19 -3.83 -1.60
C ALA A 76 -12.11 -2.30 -1.72
N LYS A 77 -13.07 -1.71 -2.44
CA LYS A 77 -13.23 -0.26 -2.50
C LYS A 77 -13.97 0.23 -1.27
N ASP A 78 -13.60 1.40 -0.74
CA ASP A 78 -14.42 2.03 0.29
C ASP A 78 -15.78 2.41 -0.32
N ARG A 79 -16.84 1.74 0.12
CA ARG A 79 -18.22 1.95 -0.36
C ARG A 79 -19.03 2.88 0.55
N ARG A 80 -18.35 3.70 1.35
CA ARG A 80 -19.02 4.62 2.29
C ARG A 80 -19.71 5.82 1.61
N PHE A 81 -19.69 5.91 0.29
CA PHE A 81 -20.36 6.95 -0.50
C PHE A 81 -21.21 6.35 -1.62
#